data_AF-A0A7J4IKP3-F1
#
_entry.id   AF-A0A7J4IKP3-F1
#
_cell.length_a   1.000
_cell.length_b   1.000
_cell.length_c   1.000
_cell.angle_alpha   90.00
_cell.angle_beta   90.00
_cell.angle_gamma   90.00
#
_symmetry.space_group_name_H-M   'P 1'
#
loop_
_entity.id
_entity.type
_entity.pdbx_description
1 polymer ?
#
loop_
_entity_poly.entity_id
_entity_poly.type
_entity_poly.pdbx_seq_one_letter_code
_entity_poly.pdbx_strand_id
1 'polypeptide(L)'
;EDLVIARRISTVQYTRRCPERGAVEAYRRAGVDVAPGMTLRYVVRDARAGLADCAWEADHADRHHYRRLLAKAWGEVAVGVGEGPGTESGGRQ
;
A
#
# COMPACT_ATOMS: atom_id res chain seq x y z
N GLU A 1 5.48 -8.00 10.71
CA GLU A 1 4.09 -7.49 10.67
C GLU A 1 4.00 -6.05 10.14
N ASP A 2 5.08 -5.27 10.19
CA ASP A 2 5.16 -3.83 9.88
C ASP A 2 4.70 -3.38 8.49
N LEU A 3 4.59 -4.30 7.51
CA LEU A 3 4.19 -3.98 6.13
C LEU A 3 2.76 -4.44 5.80
N VAL A 4 2.04 -5.02 6.76
CA VAL A 4 0.67 -5.50 6.52
C VAL A 4 -0.27 -4.30 6.36
N ILE A 5 -0.98 -4.26 5.23
CA ILE A 5 -2.07 -3.33 4.99
C ILE A 5 -3.36 -3.99 5.47
N ALA A 6 -4.11 -3.30 6.35
CA ALA A 6 -5.47 -3.66 6.71
C ALA A 6 -6.44 -2.74 5.97
N ARG A 7 -7.30 -3.30 5.11
CA ARG A 7 -8.25 -2.50 4.32
C ARG A 7 -9.61 -3.16 4.26
N ARG A 8 -10.64 -2.40 4.65
CA ARG A 8 -12.03 -2.75 4.40
C ARG A 8 -12.34 -2.56 2.92
N ILE A 9 -12.71 -3.64 2.24
CA ILE A 9 -13.06 -3.61 0.82
C ILE A 9 -14.54 -3.28 0.65
N SER A 10 -14.89 -2.47 -0.33
CA SER A 10 -16.28 -2.15 -0.70
C SER A 10 -16.78 -2.97 -1.88
N THR A 11 -15.89 -3.69 -2.55
CA THR A 11 -16.20 -4.54 -3.71
C THR A 11 -15.20 -5.68 -3.80
N VAL A 12 -15.58 -6.74 -4.50
CA VAL A 12 -14.70 -7.86 -4.89
C VAL A 12 -14.51 -7.95 -6.40
N GLN A 13 -15.08 -6.98 -7.13
CA GLN A 13 -15.00 -6.84 -8.58
C GLN A 13 -14.17 -5.60 -8.89
N TYR A 14 -12.88 -5.79 -9.14
CA TYR A 14 -11.95 -4.75 -9.51
C TYR A 14 -11.64 -4.85 -11.00
N THR A 15 -11.81 -3.76 -11.74
CA THR A 15 -11.48 -3.68 -13.18
C THR A 15 -10.04 -3.27 -13.43
N ARG A 16 -9.41 -2.56 -12.48
CA ARG A 16 -8.02 -2.10 -12.59
C ARG A 16 -7.06 -3.10 -11.95
N ARG A 17 -5.80 -3.07 -12.41
CA ARG A 17 -4.68 -3.69 -11.70
C ARG A 17 -4.37 -2.86 -10.46
N CYS A 18 -4.75 -3.35 -9.28
CA CYS A 18 -4.46 -2.74 -8.00
C CYS A 18 -4.19 -3.81 -6.93
N PRO A 19 -3.47 -3.49 -5.85
CA PRO A 19 -3.17 -4.45 -4.79
C PRO A 19 -4.41 -5.05 -4.12
N GLU A 20 -5.53 -4.32 -4.03
CA GLU A 20 -6.78 -4.87 -3.46
C GLU A 20 -7.36 -6.00 -4.32
N ARG A 21 -7.25 -5.90 -5.65
CA ARG A 21 -7.61 -6.99 -6.57
C ARG A 21 -6.76 -8.22 -6.26
N GLY A 22 -5.45 -8.04 -6.15
CA GLY A 22 -4.52 -9.12 -5.80
C GLY A 22 -4.83 -9.73 -4.43
N ALA A 23 -5.18 -8.92 -3.44
CA ALA A 23 -5.54 -9.38 -2.10
C ALA A 23 -6.82 -10.23 -2.12
N VAL A 24 -7.86 -9.81 -2.86
CA VAL A 24 -9.07 -10.61 -3.06
C VAL A 24 -8.75 -11.96 -3.73
N GLU A 25 -7.89 -11.95 -4.76
CA GLU A 25 -7.46 -13.17 -5.44
C GLU A 25 -6.65 -14.11 -4.53
N ALA A 26 -5.78 -13.55 -3.68
CA ALA A 26 -4.99 -14.32 -2.73
C ALA A 26 -5.89 -15.00 -1.67
N TYR A 27 -6.84 -14.27 -1.08
CA TYR A 27 -7.78 -14.83 -0.11
C TYR A 27 -8.65 -15.94 -0.73
N ARG A 28 -9.14 -15.73 -1.96
CA ARG A 28 -9.88 -16.76 -2.69
C ARG A 28 -9.04 -18.00 -2.96
N ARG A 29 -7.76 -17.83 -3.32
CA ARG A 29 -6.83 -18.95 -3.53
C ARG A 29 -6.56 -19.73 -2.24
N ALA A 30 -6.56 -19.02 -1.11
CA ALA A 30 -6.47 -19.62 0.23
C ALA A 30 -7.81 -20.25 0.71
N GLY A 31 -8.84 -20.30 -0.15
CA GLY A 31 -10.13 -20.90 0.17
C GLY A 31 -11.06 -20.04 1.00
N VAL A 32 -10.76 -18.75 1.17
CA VAL A 32 -11.62 -17.81 1.91
C VAL A 32 -12.63 -17.21 0.94
N ASP A 33 -13.92 -17.33 1.27
CA ASP A 33 -14.96 -16.60 0.55
C ASP A 33 -14.94 -15.13 0.97
N VAL A 34 -14.79 -14.24 -0.02
CA VAL A 34 -14.57 -12.82 0.20
C VAL A 34 -15.80 -12.05 -0.25
N ALA A 35 -16.32 -11.20 0.64
CA ALA A 35 -17.47 -10.35 0.38
C ALA A 35 -17.17 -8.85 0.65
N PRO A 36 -17.89 -7.93 -0.02
CA PRO A 36 -17.88 -6.51 0.34
C PRO A 36 -18.16 -6.29 1.83
N GLY A 37 -17.44 -5.35 2.42
CA GLY A 37 -17.54 -5.03 3.84
C GLY A 37 -16.53 -5.77 4.72
N MET A 38 -15.85 -6.80 4.22
CA MET A 38 -14.78 -7.48 4.95
C MET A 38 -13.49 -6.64 5.00
N THR A 39 -12.68 -6.85 6.04
CA THR A 39 -11.32 -6.30 6.13
C THR A 39 -10.32 -7.35 5.72
N LEU A 40 -9.57 -7.07 4.67
CA LEU A 40 -8.45 -7.92 4.24
C LEU A 40 -7.15 -7.40 4.84
N ARG A 41 -6.33 -8.33 5.33
CA ARG A 41 -4.95 -8.10 5.74
C ARG A 41 -4.01 -8.73 4.72
N TYR A 42 -3.21 -7.91 4.06
CA TYR A 42 -2.34 -8.36 2.96
C TYR A 42 -1.03 -7.57 2.89
N VAL A 43 -0.05 -8.14 2.18
CA VAL A 43 1.22 -7.49 1.86
C VAL A 43 1.31 -7.35 0.34
N VAL A 44 1.73 -6.18 -0.15
CA VAL A 44 1.91 -5.94 -1.58
C VAL A 44 3.21 -6.57 -2.05
N ARG A 45 3.13 -7.56 -2.93
CA ARG A 45 4.30 -8.27 -3.50
C ARG A 45 4.83 -7.60 -4.76
N ASP A 46 3.95 -7.12 -5.64
CA ASP A 46 4.30 -6.35 -6.84
C ASP A 46 3.16 -5.35 -7.13
N ALA A 47 3.41 -4.08 -6.84
CA ALA A 47 2.40 -3.04 -7.03
C ALA A 47 2.12 -2.75 -8.51
N ARG A 48 3.09 -2.98 -9.41
CA ARG A 48 2.93 -2.74 -10.86
C ARG A 48 2.05 -3.80 -11.50
N ALA A 49 2.17 -5.05 -11.05
CA ALA A 49 1.31 -6.14 -11.46
C ALA A 49 -0.04 -6.18 -10.70
N GLY A 50 -0.14 -5.47 -9.57
CA GLY A 50 -1.32 -5.50 -8.70
C GLY A 50 -1.40 -6.78 -7.87
N LEU A 51 -0.25 -7.37 -7.54
CA LEU A 51 -0.14 -8.60 -6.77
C LEU A 51 0.04 -8.29 -5.29
N ALA A 52 -0.73 -9.00 -4.48
CA ALA A 52 -0.63 -8.99 -3.04
C ALA A 52 -0.86 -10.42 -2.53
N ASP A 53 -0.26 -10.72 -1.38
CA ASP A 53 -0.37 -12.02 -0.73
C ASP A 53 -1.06 -11.85 0.64
N CYS A 54 -1.71 -12.90 1.13
CA CYS A 54 -2.33 -12.90 2.44
C CYS A 54 -1.26 -12.62 3.51
N ALA A 55 -1.62 -11.90 4.58
CA ALA A 55 -0.64 -11.53 5.61
C ALA A 55 0.07 -12.74 6.26
N TRP A 56 -0.57 -13.91 6.27
CA TRP A 56 -0.01 -15.15 6.82
C TRP A 56 0.82 -15.99 5.82
N GLU A 57 0.84 -15.61 4.54
CA GLU A 57 1.57 -16.28 3.45
C GLU A 57 2.67 -15.40 2.83
N ALA A 58 2.78 -14.15 3.28
CA ALA A 58 3.64 -13.16 2.65
C ALA A 58 5.12 -13.37 3.00
N ASP A 59 5.91 -13.87 2.04
CA ASP A 59 7.37 -14.02 2.17
C ASP A 59 8.15 -12.82 1.60
N HIS A 60 7.53 -12.05 0.71
CA HIS A 60 8.17 -10.94 -0.01
C HIS A 60 7.26 -9.72 -0.08
N ALA A 61 7.89 -8.54 -0.07
CA ALA A 61 7.21 -7.26 -0.16
C ALA A 61 7.88 -6.36 -1.21
N ASP A 62 7.07 -5.61 -1.96
CA ASP A 62 7.53 -4.56 -2.86
C ASP A 62 8.06 -3.36 -2.05
N ARG A 63 9.33 -3.43 -1.65
CA ARG A 63 9.98 -2.38 -0.84
C ARG A 63 9.90 -1.00 -1.49
N HIS A 64 9.91 -0.93 -2.82
CA HIS A 64 9.82 0.34 -3.53
C HIS A 64 8.41 0.95 -3.41
N HIS A 65 7.36 0.12 -3.50
CA HIS A 65 6.00 0.55 -3.21
C HIS A 65 5.87 1.14 -1.80
N TYR A 66 6.30 0.42 -0.78
CA TYR A 66 6.19 0.88 0.61
C TYR A 66 7.02 2.13 0.90
N ARG A 67 8.24 2.25 0.33
CA ARG A 67 9.04 3.48 0.44
C ARG A 67 8.31 4.70 -0.14
N ARG A 68 7.68 4.56 -1.31
CA ARG A 68 6.89 5.65 -1.91
C ARG A 68 5.65 5.99 -1.08
N LEU A 69 4.98 4.97 -0.52
CA LEU A 69 3.83 5.16 0.36
C LEU A 69 4.22 5.98 1.60
N LEU A 70 5.31 5.61 2.26
CA LEU A 70 5.83 6.32 3.42
C LEU A 70 6.30 7.74 3.08
N ALA A 71 7.03 7.91 1.97
CA ALA A 71 7.48 9.23 1.53
C ALA A 71 6.30 10.18 1.24
N LYS A 72 5.21 9.66 0.66
CA LYS A 72 3.98 10.43 0.45
C LYS A 72 3.35 10.85 1.78
N ALA A 73 3.18 9.90 2.70
CA ALA A 73 2.61 10.17 4.02
C ALA A 73 3.45 11.19 4.80
N TRP A 74 4.78 11.06 4.74
CA TRP A 74 5.69 12.03 5.35
C TRP A 74 5.56 13.42 4.72
N GLY A 75 5.48 13.51 3.39
CA GLY A 75 5.26 14.78 2.69
C GLY A 75 3.95 15.48 3.10
N GLU A 76 2.87 14.72 3.30
CA GLU A 76 1.58 15.25 3.80
C GLU A 76 1.72 15.82 5.21
N VAL A 77 2.48 15.15 6.10
CA VAL A 77 2.73 15.63 7.46
C VAL A 77 3.65 16.85 7.47
N ALA A 78 4.76 16.82 6.71
CA ALA A 78 5.75 17.90 6.69
C ALA A 78 5.16 19.25 6.26
N VAL A 79 4.23 19.25 5.28
CA VAL A 79 3.47 20.45 4.88
C VAL A 79 2.67 21.03 6.05
N GLY A 80 2.09 20.18 6.90
CA GLY A 80 1.35 20.62 8.09
C GLY A 80 2.22 21.08 9.26
N VAL A 81 3.48 20.63 9.32
CA VAL A 81 4.43 20.94 10.41
C VAL A 81 5.31 22.17 10.09
N GLY A 82 5.23 22.72 8.88
CA GLY A 82 5.97 23.94 8.49
C GLY A 82 7.44 23.69 8.10
N GLU A 83 7.86 22.43 8.00
CA GLU A 83 9.11 22.06 7.34
C GLU A 83 8.88 22.08 5.82
N GLY A 84 8.86 23.29 5.25
CA GLY A 84 9.02 23.45 3.81
C GLY A 84 10.38 22.92 3.38
N PRO A 85 10.56 22.47 2.11
CA PRO A 85 11.87 22.10 1.62
C PRO A 85 12.80 23.29 1.82
N GLY A 86 13.85 23.10 2.63
CA GLY A 86 14.78 24.16 3.00
C GLY A 86 15.24 24.89 1.74
N THR A 87 14.75 26.11 1.56
CA THR A 87 15.28 27.04 0.57
C THR A 87 16.68 27.40 1.04
N GLU A 88 17.68 26.71 0.49
CA GLU A 88 19.05 27.17 0.49
C GLU A 88 19.05 28.57 -0.14
N SER A 89 19.18 29.56 0.73
CA SER A 89 19.44 30.94 0.36
C SER A 89 20.90 31.01 -0.05
N GLY A 90 21.18 30.66 -1.31
CA GLY A 90 22.48 30.88 -1.94
C GLY A 90 22.78 32.37 -1.95
N GLY A 91 23.67 32.79 -1.06
CA GLY A 91 24.14 34.15 -0.92
C GLY A 91 24.79 34.68 -2.19
N ARG A 92 24.60 35.97 -2.42
CA ARG A 92 25.33 36.77 -3.40
C ARG A 92 26.85 36.62 -3.21
N GLN A 93 27.56 36.47 -4.32
CA GLN A 93 28.87 37.08 -4.53
C GLN A 93 28.79 37.92 -5.79
#